data_AF-A0A4S1XGJ4-F1
#
_entry.id   AF-A0A4S1XGJ4-F1
#
_cell.length_a   1.000
_cell.length_b   1.000
_cell.length_c   1.000
_cell.angle_alpha   90.00
_cell.angle_beta   90.00
_cell.angle_gamma   90.00
#
_symmetry.space_group_name_H-M   'P 1'
#
loop_
_entity.id
_entity.type
_entity.pdbx_description
1 polymer ?
#
loop_
_entity_poly.entity_id
_entity_poly.type
_entity_poly.pdbx_seq_one_letter_code
_entity_poly.pdbx_strand_id
1 'polypeptide(L)' 'MAQEHIVAVGLLTNRDLERLGSGFKRCFPVTDDSKFEDLLRAIDDADAALLHARCGSDAANKMPFAR' A
#
# COMPACT_ATOMS: atom_id res chain seq x y z
N MET A 1 -12.27 -29.02 -15.98
CA MET A 1 -11.14 -28.32 -15.31
C MET A 1 -11.70 -27.04 -14.70
N ALA A 2 -11.73 -26.92 -13.38
CA ALA A 2 -12.20 -25.69 -12.73
C ALA A 2 -11.15 -24.59 -12.96
N GLN A 3 -11.56 -23.47 -13.55
CA GLN A 3 -10.67 -22.34 -13.81
C GLN A 3 -10.42 -21.64 -12.48
N GLU A 4 -9.18 -21.65 -11.99
CA GLU A 4 -8.82 -20.90 -10.78
C GLU A 4 -8.99 -19.40 -11.01
N HIS A 5 -9.83 -18.77 -10.18
CA HIS A 5 -10.10 -17.34 -10.25
C HIS A 5 -8.92 -16.53 -9.67
N ILE A 6 -8.63 -15.40 -10.32
CA ILE A 6 -7.69 -14.41 -9.78
C ILE A 6 -8.40 -13.70 -8.62
N VAL A 7 -7.88 -13.87 -7.40
CA VAL A 7 -8.45 -13.26 -6.18
C VAL A 7 -7.76 -11.95 -5.79
N ALA A 8 -6.56 -11.67 -6.31
CA ALA A 8 -5.81 -10.46 -6.01
C ALA A 8 -4.84 -10.09 -7.14
N VAL A 9 -4.63 -8.78 -7.32
CA VAL A 9 -3.61 -8.19 -8.20
C VAL A 9 -2.90 -7.12 -7.38
N GLY A 10 -1.56 -7.11 -7.41
CA GLY A 10 -0.74 -6.11 -6.75
C GLY A 10 0.28 -5.52 -7.73
N LEU A 11 0.52 -4.21 -7.62
CA LEU A 11 1.65 -3.55 -8.27
C LEU A 11 2.85 -3.67 -7.32
N LEU A 12 3.93 -4.24 -7.83
CA LEU A 12 5.10 -4.61 -7.02
C LEU A 12 6.36 -4.10 -7.71
N THR A 13 7.30 -3.59 -6.93
CA THR A 13 8.63 -3.29 -7.44
C THR A 13 9.46 -4.56 -7.57
N ASN A 14 10.59 -4.51 -8.31
CA ASN A 14 11.53 -5.63 -8.38
C ASN A 14 12.02 -6.05 -6.99
N ARG A 15 12.25 -5.08 -6.09
CA ARG A 15 12.65 -5.36 -4.71
C ARG A 15 11.56 -6.13 -3.95
N ASP A 16 10.30 -5.82 -4.18
CA ASP A 16 9.19 -6.53 -3.54
C ASP A 16 9.08 -7.96 -4.06
N LEU A 17 9.27 -8.18 -5.36
CA LEU A 17 9.30 -9.52 -5.95
C LEU A 17 10.43 -10.37 -5.36
N GLU A 18 11.63 -9.80 -5.20
CA GLU A 18 12.77 -10.48 -4.56
C GLU A 18 12.46 -10.86 -3.11
N ARG A 19 11.79 -9.98 -2.35
CA ARG A 19 11.41 -10.24 -0.95
C ARG A 19 10.31 -11.28 -0.83
N LEU A 20 9.36 -11.31 -1.76
CA LEU A 20 8.26 -12.28 -1.78
C LEU A 20 8.72 -13.67 -2.27
N GLY A 21 9.88 -13.73 -2.93
CA GLY A 21 10.50 -14.98 -3.37
C GLY A 21 9.70 -15.73 -4.42
N SER A 22 9.93 -17.05 -4.52
CA SER A 22 9.36 -17.91 -5.57
C SER A 22 7.86 -18.23 -5.40
N GLY A 23 7.18 -17.62 -4.43
CA GLY A 23 5.75 -17.82 -4.18
C GLY A 23 4.85 -17.22 -5.27
N PHE A 24 5.35 -16.22 -5.99
CA PHE A 24 4.63 -15.59 -7.10
C PHE A 24 4.84 -16.36 -8.41
N LYS A 25 3.80 -17.06 -8.84
CA LYS A 25 3.83 -17.87 -10.08
C LYS A 25 3.53 -17.07 -11.34
N ARG A 26 2.93 -15.89 -11.22
CA ARG A 26 2.51 -15.04 -12.35
C ARG A 26 2.94 -13.60 -12.07
N CYS A 27 3.98 -13.16 -12.76
CA CYS A 27 4.45 -11.79 -12.74
C CYS A 27 4.55 -11.30 -14.18
N PHE A 28 3.93 -10.15 -14.47
CA PHE A 28 3.94 -9.55 -15.78
C PHE A 28 4.64 -8.20 -15.66
N PRO A 29 5.80 -8.00 -16.30
CA PRO A 29 6.51 -6.74 -16.24
C PRO A 29 5.66 -5.66 -16.91
N VAL A 30 5.46 -4.55 -16.21
CA VAL A 30 4.89 -3.33 -16.77
C VAL A 30 6.06 -2.49 -17.29
N THR A 31 6.19 -2.36 -18.60
CA THR A 31 7.26 -1.59 -19.25
C THR A 31 6.94 -0.11 -19.39
N ASP A 32 5.65 0.24 -19.34
CA ASP A 32 5.14 1.61 -19.40
C ASP A 32 4.20 1.80 -18.21
N ASP A 33 4.75 2.33 -17.12
CA ASP A 33 4.06 2.60 -15.87
C ASP A 33 3.33 3.95 -15.87
N SER A 34 3.58 4.80 -16.88
CA SER A 34 2.99 6.14 -16.99
C SER A 34 1.45 6.15 -16.96
N LYS A 35 0.82 5.04 -17.34
CA LYS A 35 -0.64 4.86 -17.32
C LYS A 35 -1.22 4.63 -15.92
N PHE A 36 -0.37 4.31 -14.95
CA PHE A 36 -0.76 4.05 -13.56
C PHE A 36 -0.42 5.20 -12.62
N GLU A 37 0.16 6.29 -13.13
CA GLU A 37 0.57 7.46 -12.33
C GLU A 37 -0.56 8.01 -11.45
N ASP A 38 -1.76 8.14 -11.99
CA ASP A 38 -2.91 8.64 -11.23
C ASP A 38 -3.32 7.68 -10.11
N LEU A 39 -3.20 6.37 -10.34
CA LEU A 39 -3.48 5.35 -9.33
C LEU A 39 -2.40 5.36 -8.23
N LEU A 40 -1.13 5.42 -8.61
CA LEU A 40 -0.02 5.50 -7.65
C LEU A 40 -0.14 6.75 -6.79
N ARG A 41 -0.45 7.90 -7.39
CA ARG A 41 -0.69 9.15 -6.67
C ARG A 41 -1.85 9.04 -5.68
N ALA A 42 -2.96 8.41 -6.09
CA ALA A 42 -4.10 8.22 -5.19
C ALA A 42 -3.78 7.31 -3.99
N ILE A 43 -2.90 6.32 -4.17
CA ILE A 43 -2.39 5.47 -3.07
C ILE A 43 -1.52 6.30 -2.13
N ASP A 44 -0.58 7.07 -2.67
CA ASP A 44 0.31 7.94 -1.88
C ASP A 44 -0.50 8.96 -1.05
N ASP A 45 -1.52 9.58 -1.66
CA ASP A 45 -2.40 10.54 -0.99
C ASP A 45 -3.19 9.88 0.16
N ALA A 46 -3.65 8.65 -0.03
CA ALA A 46 -4.36 7.89 1.00
C ALA A 46 -3.45 7.52 2.17
N ASP A 47 -2.22 7.08 1.89
CA ASP A 47 -1.21 6.76 2.90
C ASP A 47 -0.81 8.03 3.69
N ALA A 48 -0.61 9.15 3.01
CA ALA A 48 -0.35 10.43 3.64
C ALA A 48 -1.51 10.84 4.56
N ALA A 49 -2.76 10.74 4.10
CA ALA A 49 -3.94 11.02 4.91
C ALA A 49 -4.02 10.13 6.16
N LEU A 50 -3.70 8.83 6.04
CA LEU A 50 -3.64 7.89 7.17
C LEU A 50 -2.56 8.27 8.20
N LEU A 51 -1.38 8.67 7.73
CA LEU A 51 -0.30 9.15 8.60
C LEU A 51 -0.68 10.44 9.33
N HIS A 52 -1.32 11.38 8.63
CA HIS A 52 -1.79 12.63 9.22
C HIS A 52 -2.88 12.41 10.27
N ALA A 53 -3.84 11.51 10.01
CA ALA A 53 -4.89 11.17 10.97
C ALA A 53 -4.32 10.59 12.28
N ARG A 54 -3.22 9.83 12.21
CA ARG A 54 -2.55 9.25 13.39
C ARG A 54 -1.86 10.28 14.28
N CYS A 55 -1.47 11.44 13.75
CA CYS A 55 -0.81 12.50 14.53
C CYS A 55 -1.79 13.30 15.42
N GLY A 56 -3.11 13.18 15.18
CA GLY A 56 -4.14 13.85 15.99
C GLY A 56 -4.52 13.13 17.30
N SER A 57 -4.06 11.90 17.52
CA SER A 57 -4.51 11.06 18.64
C SER A 57 -3.64 11.16 19.90
N ASP A 58 -2.36 11.51 19.76
CA ASP A 58 -1.41 11.57 20.90
C ASP A 58 -1.45 12.89 21.69
N ALA A 59 -2.06 13.94 21.15
CA ALA A 59 -2.15 15.24 21.83
C ALA A 59 -3.28 15.29 22.89
N ALA A 60 -4.23 14.35 22.88
CA ALA A 60 -5.42 14.42 23.73
C ALA A 60 -5.27 13.76 25.12
N ASN A 61 -4.17 13.03 25.39
CA ASN A 61 -3.95 12.37 26.70
C ASN A 61 -2.94 13.09 27.61
N LYS A 62 -2.95 14.42 27.62
CA LYS A 62 -2.29 15.20 28.68
C LYS A 62 -3.27 16.18 29.32
N MET A 63 -4.17 15.65 30.14
CA MET A 63 -4.79 16.45 31.20
C MET A 63 -3.92 16.33 32.46
N PRO A 64 -3.28 17.41 32.94
CA PRO A 64 -2.73 17.41 34.28
C PRO A 64 -3.91 17.56 35.26
N PHE A 65 -4.16 16.54 36.07
CA PHE A 65 -4.94 16.72 37.29
C PHE A 65 -4.19 17.71 38.18
N ALA A 66 -4.72 18.93 38.31
CA ALA A 66 -4.22 19.93 39.23
C ALA A 66 -5.39 20.46 40.07
N ARG A 67 -5.48 19.86 41.27
CA ARG A 67 -6.16 20.27 42.52
C ARG A 67 -7.69 20.20 42.57
#